data_AF-A0A538A6U5-F1
#
_entry.id   AF-A0A538A6U5-F1
#
_cell.length_a   1.000
_cell.length_b   1.000
_cell.length_c   1.000
_cell.angle_alpha   90.00
_cell.angle_beta   90.00
_cell.angle_gamma   90.00
#
_symmetry.space_group_name_H-M   'P 1'
#
loop_
_entity.id
_entity.type
_entity.pdbx_description
1 polymer ?
#
loop_
_entity_poly.entity_id
_entity_poly.type
_entity_poly.pdbx_seq_one_letter_code
_entity_poly.pdbx_strand_id
1 'polypeptide(L)'
;MAAKERTSAAVGLVVCVAALAALAWPAGATGAKWVIKGRGWGHGVGMSQYGAYGFAQHGRGYQEIVGHYYKHTHIGHARSRTIRVLLASGPDSVRFRKATKACGQRLRRNHGYRFKRSGSHVVLRGSHGRKLGSCGRTGTATGQGTIRVGGKGVYRGKLKATAAGSGLLVINAVALDAYVKGVVPNEVPSSWPLAALEAQAVAAPRSTAARTPRACAPTGRPSAPRAKWCATASMSRPRTFSRPPAVRRRASSSASPAPRRSPI
;
A
#
# COMPACT_ATOMS: atom_id res chain seq x y z
N MET A 1 -11.19 -81.68 38.97
CA MET A 1 -12.08 -80.65 38.39
C MET A 1 -12.08 -79.42 39.31
N ALA A 2 -11.09 -78.53 39.47
CA ALA A 2 -9.97 -77.97 38.71
C ALA A 2 -10.28 -76.87 37.65
N ALA A 3 -11.52 -76.38 37.52
CA ALA A 3 -11.85 -75.40 36.45
C ALA A 3 -12.59 -74.12 36.86
N LYS A 4 -12.97 -73.92 38.14
CA LYS A 4 -13.87 -72.80 38.51
C LYS A 4 -13.20 -71.56 39.11
N GLU A 5 -11.91 -71.61 39.45
CA GLU A 5 -11.23 -70.48 40.13
C GLU A 5 -10.37 -69.58 39.21
N ARG A 6 -10.06 -70.03 37.99
CA ARG A 6 -9.19 -69.27 37.07
C ARG A 6 -9.90 -68.13 36.33
N THR A 7 -11.24 -68.11 36.35
CA THR A 7 -12.05 -67.09 35.66
C THR A 7 -12.18 -65.78 36.46
N SER A 8 -12.24 -65.83 37.79
CA SER A 8 -12.45 -64.63 38.62
C SER A 8 -11.22 -63.71 38.65
N ALA A 9 -10.00 -64.26 38.67
CA ALA A 9 -8.78 -63.46 38.66
C ALA A 9 -8.53 -62.76 37.32
N ALA A 10 -8.87 -63.42 36.20
CA ALA A 10 -8.74 -62.86 34.86
C ALA A 10 -9.73 -61.71 34.62
N VAL A 11 -10.97 -61.84 35.11
CA VAL A 11 -11.98 -60.77 35.01
C VAL A 11 -11.59 -59.57 35.87
N GLY A 12 -11.09 -59.79 37.09
CA GLY A 12 -10.62 -58.71 37.97
C GLY A 12 -9.46 -57.90 37.36
N LEU A 13 -8.49 -58.58 36.74
CA LEU A 13 -7.35 -57.92 36.08
C LEU A 13 -7.79 -57.10 34.85
N VAL A 14 -8.70 -57.63 34.04
CA VAL A 14 -9.23 -56.93 32.85
C VAL A 14 -10.03 -55.69 33.26
N VAL A 15 -10.83 -55.78 34.32
CA VAL A 15 -11.58 -54.62 34.85
C VAL A 15 -10.64 -53.56 35.41
N CYS A 16 -9.59 -53.95 36.14
CA CYS A 16 -8.59 -53.01 36.66
C CYS A 16 -7.76 -52.35 35.54
N VAL A 17 -7.35 -53.09 34.51
CA VAL A 17 -6.62 -52.53 33.36
C VAL A 17 -7.50 -51.60 32.53
N ALA A 18 -8.78 -51.93 32.35
CA ALA A 18 -9.74 -51.04 31.70
C ALA A 18 -10.00 -49.76 32.53
N ALA A 19 -10.08 -49.87 33.87
CA ALA A 19 -10.24 -48.72 34.76
C ALA A 19 -8.99 -47.82 34.79
N LEU A 20 -7.78 -48.40 34.75
CA LEU A 20 -6.53 -47.66 34.67
C LEU A 20 -6.33 -46.99 33.29
N ALA A 21 -6.76 -47.64 32.20
CA ALA A 21 -6.73 -47.04 30.87
C ALA A 21 -7.73 -45.87 30.73
N ALA A 22 -8.88 -45.93 31.43
CA ALA A 22 -9.85 -44.83 31.47
C ALA A 22 -9.35 -43.60 32.24
N LEU A 23 -8.42 -43.78 33.19
CA LEU A 23 -7.79 -42.69 33.96
C LEU A 23 -6.59 -42.05 33.24
N ALA A 24 -6.11 -42.67 32.15
CA ALA A 24 -4.99 -42.17 31.34
C ALA A 24 -5.45 -41.29 30.16
N TRP A 25 -6.66 -40.71 30.22
CA TRP A 25 -7.05 -39.71 29.23
C TRP A 25 -6.20 -38.46 29.41
N PRO A 26 -5.44 -38.01 28.40
CA PRO A 26 -4.79 -36.72 28.48
C PRO A 26 -5.92 -35.69 28.63
N ALA A 27 -5.96 -35.02 29.79
CA ALA A 27 -6.76 -33.82 29.95
C ALA A 27 -6.29 -32.87 28.86
N GLY A 28 -7.08 -32.73 27.79
CA GLY A 28 -6.77 -31.82 26.70
C GLY A 28 -6.66 -30.44 27.31
N ALA A 29 -5.43 -29.92 27.41
CA ALA A 29 -5.22 -28.54 27.75
C ALA A 29 -5.95 -27.73 26.67
N THR A 30 -7.15 -27.25 27.01
CA THR A 30 -7.85 -26.28 26.19
C THR A 30 -7.03 -25.01 26.32
N GLY A 31 -6.03 -24.88 25.44
CA GLY A 31 -5.21 -23.68 25.35
C GLY A 31 -6.16 -22.49 25.31
N ALA A 32 -6.03 -21.61 26.30
CA ALA A 32 -6.90 -20.45 26.44
C ALA A 32 -7.01 -19.75 25.09
N LYS A 33 -8.22 -19.79 24.50
CA LYS A 33 -8.48 -19.17 23.20
C LYS A 33 -8.63 -17.67 23.42
N TRP A 34 -7.52 -16.95 23.35
CA TRP A 34 -7.51 -15.49 23.39
C TRP A 34 -8.10 -14.95 22.09
N VAL A 35 -9.38 -14.59 22.11
CA VAL A 35 -10.04 -13.91 20.99
C VAL A 35 -9.86 -12.42 21.18
N ILE A 36 -8.83 -11.86 20.56
CA ILE A 36 -8.65 -10.40 20.48
C ILE A 36 -9.56 -9.86 19.38
N LYS A 37 -10.68 -9.25 19.76
CA LYS A 37 -11.58 -8.54 18.83
C LYS A 37 -11.07 -7.11 18.61
N GLY A 38 -10.18 -6.93 17.64
CA GLY A 38 -9.81 -5.61 17.13
C GLY A 38 -10.76 -5.14 16.01
N ARG A 39 -10.93 -3.83 15.85
CA ARG A 39 -11.54 -3.21 14.66
C ARG A 39 -10.55 -2.23 14.04
N GLY A 40 -10.44 -2.22 12.72
CA GLY A 40 -9.52 -1.36 11.96
C GLY A 40 -8.40 -2.15 11.27
N TRP A 41 -8.26 -1.94 9.95
CA TRP A 41 -7.12 -2.41 9.16
C TRP A 41 -6.15 -1.25 8.97
N GLY A 42 -5.07 -1.20 9.76
CA GLY A 42 -4.05 -0.16 9.62
C GLY A 42 -2.99 -0.19 10.71
N HIS A 43 -1.81 0.34 10.41
CA HIS A 43 -0.68 0.44 11.34
C HIS A 43 -0.87 1.49 12.47
N GLY A 44 -2.11 1.97 12.69
CA GLY A 44 -2.48 2.87 13.77
C GLY A 44 -1.91 4.30 13.69
N VAL A 45 -1.27 4.68 12.59
CA VAL A 45 -0.59 5.98 12.45
C VAL A 45 -1.12 6.72 11.22
N GLY A 46 -1.63 7.94 11.39
CA GLY A 46 -2.07 8.80 10.29
C GLY A 46 -3.59 8.86 10.11
N MET A 47 -4.04 9.02 8.87
CA MET A 47 -5.45 9.22 8.52
C MET A 47 -6.21 7.90 8.36
N SER A 48 -7.33 7.76 9.07
CA SER A 48 -8.29 6.68 8.80
C SER A 48 -9.04 6.98 7.50
N GLN A 49 -8.96 6.07 6.52
CA GLN A 49 -9.64 6.22 5.23
C GLN A 49 -11.16 6.34 5.42
N TYR A 50 -11.76 5.42 6.19
CA TYR A 50 -13.20 5.44 6.50
C TYR A 50 -13.62 6.60 7.39
N GLY A 51 -12.73 7.06 8.29
CA GLY A 51 -13.02 8.23 9.10
C GLY A 51 -13.01 9.52 8.27
N ALA A 52 -12.07 9.66 7.34
CA ALA A 52 -12.07 10.75 6.35
C ALA A 52 -13.32 10.72 5.47
N TYR A 53 -13.75 9.53 5.04
CA TYR A 53 -15.03 9.34 4.34
C TYR A 53 -16.22 9.81 5.18
N GLY A 54 -16.31 9.36 6.43
CA GLY A 54 -17.39 9.75 7.35
C GLY A 54 -17.43 11.26 7.59
N PHE A 55 -16.28 11.91 7.82
CA PHE A 55 -16.22 13.37 7.94
C PHE A 55 -16.71 14.08 6.67
N ALA A 56 -16.31 13.59 5.50
CA ALA A 56 -16.73 14.18 4.23
C ALA A 56 -18.23 13.97 3.97
N GLN A 57 -18.81 12.84 4.39
CA GLN A 57 -20.26 12.62 4.36
C GLN A 57 -21.03 13.62 5.24
N HIS A 58 -20.42 14.07 6.34
CA HIS A 58 -20.96 15.09 7.25
C HIS A 58 -20.56 16.52 6.86
N GLY A 59 -20.15 16.74 5.60
CA GLY A 59 -19.91 18.07 5.04
C GLY A 59 -18.58 18.71 5.40
N ARG A 60 -17.67 18.01 6.12
CA ARG A 60 -16.36 18.58 6.45
C ARG A 60 -15.48 18.69 5.21
N GLY A 61 -14.77 19.80 5.10
CA GLY A 61 -13.78 20.04 4.05
C GLY A 61 -12.49 19.25 4.27
N TYR A 62 -11.72 19.01 3.21
CA TYR A 62 -10.48 18.23 3.30
C TYR A 62 -9.46 18.82 4.29
N GLN A 63 -9.43 20.14 4.46
CA GLN A 63 -8.52 20.82 5.39
C GLN A 63 -8.86 20.47 6.85
N GLU A 64 -10.14 20.43 7.18
CA GLU A 64 -10.63 20.06 8.51
C GLU A 64 -10.36 18.57 8.80
N ILE A 65 -10.57 17.73 7.79
CA ILE A 65 -10.27 16.29 7.86
C ILE A 65 -8.78 16.07 8.11
N VAL A 66 -7.91 16.68 7.30
CA VAL A 66 -6.45 16.59 7.47
C VAL A 66 -6.03 17.14 8.84
N GLY A 67 -6.55 18.31 9.24
CA GLY A 67 -6.25 18.94 10.53
C GLY A 67 -6.68 18.09 11.73
N HIS A 68 -7.77 17.34 11.62
CA HIS A 68 -8.21 16.40 12.65
C HIS A 68 -7.19 15.26 12.86
N TYR A 69 -6.69 14.67 11.78
CA TYR A 69 -5.74 13.55 11.84
C TYR A 69 -4.30 13.97 12.09
N TYR A 70 -3.92 15.18 11.71
CA TYR A 70 -2.56 15.68 11.82
C TYR A 70 -2.51 17.01 12.57
N LYS A 71 -2.74 16.92 13.88
CA LYS A 71 -2.65 18.06 14.79
C LYS A 71 -1.25 18.71 14.73
N HIS A 72 -1.22 20.03 14.84
CA HIS A 72 0.01 20.84 14.77
C HIS A 72 0.76 20.77 13.43
N THR A 73 0.05 20.49 12.33
CA THR A 73 0.61 20.56 10.98
C THR A 73 -0.09 21.64 10.16
N HIS A 74 0.61 22.15 9.15
CA HIS A 74 0.07 23.15 8.22
C HIS A 74 0.13 22.62 6.79
N ILE A 75 -0.91 22.93 6.02
CA ILE A 75 -0.97 22.61 4.59
C ILE A 75 -0.17 23.66 3.82
N GLY A 76 0.79 23.22 3.02
CA GLY A 76 1.64 24.09 2.22
C GLY A 76 1.75 23.65 0.76
N HIS A 77 2.60 24.36 0.02
CA HIS A 77 2.98 24.00 -1.34
C HIS A 77 4.34 23.32 -1.32
N ALA A 78 4.42 22.06 -1.78
CA ALA A 78 5.72 21.50 -2.12
C ALA A 78 6.12 21.85 -3.53
N ARG A 79 7.42 22.10 -3.70
CA ARG A 79 8.05 22.08 -5.03
C ARG A 79 7.84 20.69 -5.63
N SER A 80 7.48 20.62 -6.91
CA SER A 80 7.28 19.34 -7.60
C SER A 80 8.60 18.56 -7.57
N ARG A 81 8.63 17.48 -6.78
CA ARG A 81 9.78 16.59 -6.64
C ARG A 81 9.52 15.31 -7.40
N THR A 82 10.58 14.76 -7.99
CA THR A 82 10.53 13.41 -8.57
C THR A 82 10.67 12.39 -7.44
N ILE A 83 9.65 11.58 -7.24
CA ILE A 83 9.66 10.45 -6.32
C ILE A 83 10.30 9.25 -7.02
N ARG A 84 11.11 8.49 -6.27
CA ARG A 84 11.78 7.28 -6.74
C ARG A 84 11.24 6.09 -5.96
N VAL A 85 10.53 5.20 -6.64
CA VAL A 85 9.96 3.99 -6.05
C VAL A 85 10.75 2.78 -6.55
N LEU A 86 11.30 1.99 -5.63
CA LEU A 86 11.98 0.74 -5.96
C LEU A 86 10.93 -0.33 -6.30
N LEU A 87 10.97 -0.86 -7.52
CA LEU A 87 10.05 -1.89 -8.01
C LEU A 87 10.63 -3.31 -7.89
N ALA A 88 11.96 -3.43 -8.01
CA ALA A 88 12.71 -4.68 -7.86
C ALA A 88 14.18 -4.39 -7.57
N SER A 89 14.82 -5.31 -6.83
CA SER A 89 16.25 -5.34 -6.56
C SER A 89 16.77 -6.74 -6.88
N GLY A 90 17.96 -6.84 -7.48
CA GLY A 90 18.61 -8.10 -7.81
C GLY A 90 18.46 -8.67 -9.22
N PRO A 91 17.44 -8.37 -10.06
CA PRO A 91 17.36 -9.02 -11.37
C PRO A 91 18.48 -8.55 -12.29
N ASP A 92 19.09 -9.48 -13.04
CA ASP A 92 20.08 -9.14 -14.07
C ASP A 92 19.48 -8.41 -15.25
N SER A 93 18.15 -8.48 -15.42
CA SER A 93 17.49 -7.75 -16.48
C SER A 93 16.02 -7.47 -16.23
N VAL A 94 15.54 -6.35 -16.79
CA VAL A 94 14.15 -5.92 -16.70
C VAL A 94 13.58 -5.59 -18.07
N ARG A 95 12.44 -6.19 -18.43
CA ARG A 95 11.72 -5.91 -19.68
C ARG A 95 10.82 -4.68 -19.52
N PHE A 96 10.70 -3.89 -20.58
CA PHE A 96 9.73 -2.80 -20.65
C PHE A 96 9.19 -2.57 -22.07
N ARG A 97 8.03 -1.92 -22.15
CA ARG A 97 7.32 -1.53 -23.38
C ARG A 97 6.74 -0.12 -23.24
N LYS A 98 6.27 0.47 -24.34
CA LYS A 98 5.68 1.83 -24.43
C LYS A 98 6.66 3.00 -24.22
N ALA A 99 7.95 2.72 -24.00
CA ALA A 99 8.99 3.74 -24.03
C ALA A 99 9.28 4.18 -25.47
N THR A 100 9.59 5.47 -25.64
CA THR A 100 9.94 6.09 -26.92
C THR A 100 11.39 6.54 -26.98
N LYS A 101 12.09 6.59 -25.83
CA LYS A 101 13.53 6.87 -25.75
C LYS A 101 14.15 6.10 -24.59
N ALA A 102 15.33 5.53 -24.79
CA ALA A 102 16.16 5.03 -23.70
C ALA A 102 17.65 5.06 -24.06
N CYS A 103 18.51 5.46 -23.12
CA CYS A 103 19.97 5.44 -23.29
C CYS A 103 20.45 6.10 -24.60
N GLY A 104 19.91 7.27 -24.92
CA GLY A 104 20.20 8.00 -26.16
C GLY A 104 19.45 7.49 -27.40
N GLN A 105 18.92 6.27 -27.39
CA GLN A 105 18.25 5.64 -28.53
C GLN A 105 16.77 5.99 -28.62
N ARG A 106 16.27 6.23 -29.85
CA ARG A 106 14.84 6.36 -30.15
C ARG A 106 14.21 4.96 -30.26
N LEU A 107 13.09 4.76 -29.58
CA LEU A 107 12.42 3.47 -29.46
C LEU A 107 11.03 3.50 -30.08
N ARG A 108 10.58 2.35 -30.60
CA ARG A 108 9.23 2.15 -31.12
C ARG A 108 8.31 1.75 -29.97
N ARG A 109 7.22 2.51 -29.76
CA ARG A 109 6.29 2.34 -28.64
C ARG A 109 5.74 0.91 -28.50
N ASN A 110 5.48 0.24 -29.62
CA ASN A 110 4.86 -1.09 -29.65
C ASN A 110 5.87 -2.25 -29.53
N HIS A 111 7.17 -1.95 -29.42
CA HIS A 111 8.21 -2.97 -29.27
C HIS A 111 8.61 -3.21 -27.81
N GLY A 112 9.09 -4.43 -27.55
CA GLY A 112 9.68 -4.84 -26.29
C GLY A 112 11.17 -4.54 -26.23
N TYR A 113 11.60 -3.99 -25.10
CA TYR A 113 12.99 -3.70 -24.80
C TYR A 113 13.35 -4.25 -23.42
N ARG A 114 14.64 -4.34 -23.13
CA ARG A 114 15.15 -4.80 -21.85
C ARG A 114 16.40 -4.03 -21.46
N PHE A 115 16.46 -3.61 -20.20
CA PHE A 115 17.73 -3.26 -19.57
C PHE A 115 18.38 -4.54 -19.05
N LYS A 116 19.63 -4.79 -19.41
CA LYS A 116 20.43 -5.92 -18.91
C LYS A 116 21.67 -5.37 -18.22
N ARG A 117 22.04 -5.95 -17.09
CA ARG A 117 23.30 -5.67 -16.40
C ARG A 117 24.47 -6.19 -17.22
N SER A 118 25.54 -5.42 -17.26
CA SER A 118 26.82 -5.75 -17.90
C SER A 118 27.93 -5.23 -16.99
N GLY A 119 28.30 -6.01 -15.98
CA GLY A 119 29.19 -5.57 -14.90
C GLY A 119 28.59 -4.39 -14.12
N SER A 120 29.33 -3.28 -14.05
CA SER A 120 28.92 -2.02 -13.43
C SER A 120 28.00 -1.15 -14.31
N HIS A 121 27.68 -1.61 -15.52
CA HIS A 121 26.91 -0.86 -16.51
C HIS A 121 25.58 -1.51 -16.84
N VAL A 122 24.69 -0.72 -17.43
CA VAL A 122 23.42 -1.17 -17.99
C VAL A 122 23.49 -1.05 -19.50
N VAL A 123 23.04 -2.10 -20.19
CA VAL A 123 22.90 -2.10 -21.65
C VAL A 123 21.43 -2.20 -22.03
N LEU A 124 21.06 -1.48 -23.09
CA LEU A 124 19.75 -1.58 -23.71
C LEU A 124 19.77 -2.69 -24.77
N ARG A 125 18.83 -3.63 -24.67
CA ARG A 125 18.63 -4.70 -25.65
C ARG A 125 17.20 -4.68 -26.19
N GLY A 126 17.04 -5.12 -27.44
CA GLY A 126 15.73 -5.38 -28.04
C GLY A 126 15.11 -6.69 -27.56
N SER A 127 13.88 -6.98 -28.00
CA SER A 127 13.16 -8.21 -27.68
C SER A 127 13.91 -9.48 -28.07
N HIS A 128 14.59 -9.46 -29.22
CA HIS A 128 15.39 -10.57 -29.75
C HIS A 128 16.85 -10.57 -29.25
N GLY A 129 17.16 -9.87 -28.16
CA GLY A 129 18.49 -9.91 -27.54
C GLY A 129 19.56 -9.00 -28.18
N ARG A 130 19.33 -8.44 -29.37
CA ARG A 130 20.24 -7.47 -30.02
C ARG A 130 20.56 -6.29 -29.10
N LYS A 131 21.85 -5.98 -28.91
CA LYS A 131 22.32 -4.78 -28.18
C LYS A 131 22.00 -3.54 -29.01
N LEU A 132 21.31 -2.58 -28.41
CA LEU A 132 20.90 -1.32 -29.07
C LEU A 132 21.71 -0.12 -28.56
N GLY A 133 22.26 -0.20 -27.35
CA GLY A 133 23.07 0.88 -26.80
C GLY A 133 23.62 0.58 -25.41
N SER A 134 24.63 1.36 -25.00
CA SER A 134 25.14 1.38 -23.62
C SER A 134 24.52 2.56 -22.86
N CYS A 135 24.17 2.35 -21.60
CA CYS A 135 23.46 3.34 -20.78
C CYS A 135 24.32 3.96 -19.68
N GLY A 136 25.59 3.55 -19.55
CA GLY A 136 26.38 3.85 -18.36
C GLY A 136 25.88 3.08 -17.13
N ARG A 137 26.06 3.65 -15.93
CA ARG A 137 25.66 3.03 -14.65
C ARG A 137 24.14 2.94 -14.45
N THR A 138 23.37 3.83 -15.09
CA THR A 138 21.90 3.88 -14.98
C THR A 138 21.23 4.04 -16.35
N GLY A 139 20.52 3.01 -16.80
CA GLY A 139 19.58 3.11 -17.92
C GLY A 139 18.33 3.87 -17.52
N THR A 140 17.95 4.86 -18.33
CA THR A 140 16.68 5.58 -18.18
C THR A 140 15.85 5.40 -19.45
N ALA A 141 14.63 4.90 -19.30
CA ALA A 141 13.61 4.81 -20.34
C ALA A 141 12.49 5.81 -20.05
N THR A 142 12.06 6.51 -21.11
CA THR A 142 10.99 7.50 -21.07
C THR A 142 9.98 7.19 -22.16
N GLY A 143 8.70 7.43 -21.91
CA GLY A 143 7.61 7.26 -22.87
C GLY A 143 6.59 8.38 -22.76
N GLN A 144 5.65 8.42 -23.70
CA GLN A 144 4.51 9.33 -23.63
C GLN A 144 3.42 8.71 -22.75
N GLY A 145 3.34 9.19 -21.51
CA GLY A 145 2.34 8.81 -20.51
C GLY A 145 2.78 7.70 -19.58
N THR A 146 2.85 6.45 -20.08
CA THR A 146 3.12 5.27 -19.27
C THR A 146 4.15 4.33 -19.87
N ILE A 147 4.84 3.59 -19.00
CA ILE A 147 5.78 2.53 -19.33
C ILE A 147 5.26 1.23 -18.70
N ARG A 148 5.13 0.18 -19.50
CA ARG A 148 4.79 -1.16 -18.99
C ARG A 148 6.08 -1.88 -18.63
N VAL A 149 6.21 -2.30 -17.38
CA VAL A 149 7.35 -3.04 -16.84
C VAL A 149 6.96 -4.50 -16.69
N GLY A 150 7.74 -5.41 -17.28
CA GLY A 150 7.43 -6.84 -17.28
C GLY A 150 7.37 -7.41 -15.86
N GLY A 151 6.27 -8.10 -15.53
CA GLY A 151 6.05 -8.68 -14.20
C GLY A 151 5.74 -7.67 -13.09
N LYS A 152 5.57 -6.38 -13.41
CA LYS A 152 5.30 -5.33 -12.41
C LYS A 152 4.06 -4.48 -12.73
N GLY A 153 3.75 -4.28 -14.01
CA GLY A 153 2.53 -3.56 -14.42
C GLY A 153 2.83 -2.30 -15.22
N VAL A 154 1.94 -1.30 -15.13
CA VAL A 154 2.01 -0.06 -15.91
C VAL A 154 2.27 1.11 -14.98
N TYR A 155 3.32 1.87 -15.25
CA TYR A 155 3.75 2.98 -14.40
C TYR A 155 3.82 4.29 -15.19
N ARG A 156 3.50 5.40 -14.53
CA ARG A 156 3.71 6.75 -15.08
C ARG A 156 5.16 7.20 -14.90
N GLY A 157 5.58 8.18 -15.67
CA GLY A 157 6.92 8.77 -15.54
C GLY A 157 8.01 7.94 -16.22
N LYS A 158 9.21 7.95 -15.63
CA LYS A 158 10.42 7.33 -16.19
C LYS A 158 10.69 5.99 -15.51
N LEU A 159 11.25 5.05 -16.25
CA LEU A 159 11.81 3.82 -15.72
C LEU A 159 13.33 3.97 -15.65
N LYS A 160 13.91 3.72 -14.48
CA LYS A 160 15.35 3.67 -14.28
C LYS A 160 15.78 2.26 -13.91
N ALA A 161 16.88 1.78 -14.48
CA ALA A 161 17.58 0.58 -14.05
C ALA A 161 19.00 0.98 -13.70
N THR A 162 19.43 0.77 -12.47
CA THR A 162 20.79 1.10 -12.00
C THR A 162 21.53 -0.18 -11.67
N ALA A 163 22.73 -0.36 -12.21
CA ALA A 163 23.59 -1.47 -11.81
C ALA A 163 24.06 -1.27 -10.37
N ALA A 164 23.78 -2.24 -9.50
CA ALA A 164 24.17 -2.22 -8.10
C ALA A 164 24.38 -3.65 -7.57
N GLY A 165 25.50 -3.89 -6.90
CA GLY A 165 25.88 -5.22 -6.41
C GLY A 165 25.87 -6.25 -7.54
N SER A 166 25.17 -7.37 -7.31
CA SER A 166 25.00 -8.46 -8.27
C SER A 166 23.90 -8.23 -9.31
N GLY A 167 23.09 -7.17 -9.23
CA GLY A 167 21.90 -7.03 -10.08
C GLY A 167 21.53 -5.59 -10.44
N LEU A 168 20.27 -5.41 -10.84
CA LEU A 168 19.70 -4.10 -11.14
C LEU A 168 18.76 -3.63 -10.01
N LEU A 169 18.84 -2.35 -9.67
CA LEU A 169 17.77 -1.63 -8.99
C LEU A 169 16.82 -1.07 -10.04
N VAL A 170 15.61 -1.62 -10.10
CA VAL A 170 14.54 -1.18 -10.99
C VAL A 170 13.72 -0.13 -10.26
N ILE A 171 13.74 1.10 -10.75
CA ILE A 171 13.21 2.27 -10.05
C ILE A 171 12.21 2.98 -10.97
N ASN A 172 11.00 3.23 -10.49
CA ASN A 172 10.09 4.18 -11.12
C ASN A 172 10.40 5.59 -10.63
N ALA A 173 10.74 6.49 -11.55
CA ALA A 173 10.98 7.91 -11.26
C ALA A 173 9.82 8.74 -11.81
N VAL A 174 8.97 9.23 -10.93
CA VAL A 174 7.66 9.84 -11.27
C VAL A 174 7.49 11.16 -10.53
N ALA A 175 6.88 12.15 -11.17
CA ALA A 175 6.55 13.41 -10.50
C ALA A 175 5.50 13.16 -9.39
N LEU A 176 5.63 13.85 -8.25
CA LEU A 176 4.75 13.65 -7.09
C LEU A 176 3.26 13.64 -7.46
N ASP A 177 2.78 14.61 -8.22
CA ASP A 177 1.37 14.69 -8.62
C ASP A 177 0.93 13.48 -9.47
N ALA A 178 1.79 13.01 -10.37
CA ALA A 178 1.52 11.85 -11.21
C ALA A 178 1.55 10.54 -10.41
N TYR A 179 2.32 10.50 -9.32
CA TYR A 179 2.34 9.39 -8.36
C TYR A 179 1.05 9.35 -7.54
N VAL A 180 0.64 10.49 -6.97
CA VAL A 180 -0.63 10.60 -6.21
C VAL A 180 -1.83 10.21 -7.08
N LYS A 181 -1.87 10.64 -8.34
CA LYS A 181 -2.88 10.22 -9.33
C LYS A 181 -2.86 8.70 -9.64
N GLY A 182 -1.76 8.01 -9.36
CA GLY A 182 -1.65 6.55 -9.50
C GLY A 182 -2.01 5.79 -8.23
N VAL A 183 -1.77 6.36 -7.05
CA VAL A 183 -1.99 5.69 -5.76
C VAL A 183 -3.41 5.88 -5.26
N VAL A 184 -3.90 7.12 -5.20
CA VAL A 184 -5.19 7.43 -4.55
C VAL A 184 -6.36 6.62 -5.09
N PRO A 185 -6.54 6.43 -6.41
CA PRO A 185 -7.66 5.65 -6.93
C PRO A 185 -7.60 4.15 -6.61
N ASN A 186 -6.44 3.61 -6.23
CA ASN A 186 -6.29 2.21 -5.84
C ASN A 186 -6.48 2.00 -4.33
N GLU A 187 -6.45 3.07 -3.53
CA GLU A 187 -6.59 3.02 -2.06
C GLU A 187 -8.03 3.30 -1.62
N VAL A 188 -8.76 4.14 -2.37
CA VAL A 188 -10.15 4.52 -2.05
C VAL A 188 -11.00 4.56 -3.32
N PRO A 189 -12.30 4.15 -3.26
CA PRO A 189 -13.21 4.22 -4.41
C PRO A 189 -13.35 5.65 -4.96
N SER A 190 -13.32 5.77 -6.28
CA SER A 190 -13.51 7.07 -6.95
C SER A 190 -14.89 7.70 -6.73
N SER A 191 -15.88 6.92 -6.28
CA SER A 191 -17.22 7.38 -5.92
C SER A 191 -17.31 8.10 -4.57
N TRP A 192 -16.23 8.11 -3.79
CA TRP A 192 -16.21 8.80 -2.50
C TRP A 192 -16.33 10.32 -2.64
N PRO A 193 -16.85 11.02 -1.62
CA PRO A 193 -16.92 12.47 -1.60
C PRO A 193 -15.57 13.13 -1.92
N LEU A 194 -15.59 14.21 -2.69
CA LEU A 194 -14.38 14.89 -3.16
C LEU A 194 -13.43 15.27 -2.02
N ALA A 195 -13.97 15.74 -0.89
CA ALA A 195 -13.17 16.11 0.28
C ALA A 195 -12.38 14.92 0.87
N ALA A 196 -12.92 13.70 0.80
CA ALA A 196 -12.20 12.50 1.23
C ALA A 196 -11.06 12.14 0.26
N LEU A 197 -11.30 12.28 -1.05
CA LEU A 197 -10.27 12.06 -2.08
C LEU A 197 -9.13 13.10 -1.97
N GLU A 198 -9.47 14.36 -1.72
CA GLU A 198 -8.51 15.43 -1.49
C GLU A 198 -7.69 15.21 -0.22
N ALA A 199 -8.33 14.82 0.90
CA ALA A 199 -7.65 14.51 2.15
C ALA A 199 -6.66 13.36 1.98
N GLN A 200 -7.06 12.29 1.28
CA GLN A 200 -6.19 11.16 0.95
C GLN A 200 -5.02 11.57 0.05
N ALA A 201 -5.27 12.43 -0.94
CA ALA A 201 -4.23 12.94 -1.85
C ALA A 201 -3.18 13.81 -1.15
N VAL A 202 -3.59 14.61 -0.15
CA VAL A 202 -2.70 15.43 0.67
C VAL A 202 -1.89 14.58 1.65
N ALA A 203 -2.47 13.48 2.15
CA ALA A 203 -1.84 12.58 3.11
C ALA A 203 -0.86 11.56 2.48
N ALA A 204 -1.15 11.05 1.28
CA ALA A 204 -0.39 9.99 0.60
C ALA A 204 1.14 10.25 0.45
N PRO A 205 1.63 11.49 0.22
CA PRO A 205 3.06 11.77 0.16
C PRO A 205 3.82 11.42 1.45
N ARG A 206 3.16 11.47 2.61
CA ARG A 206 3.80 11.16 3.91
C ARG A 206 4.06 9.66 4.07
N SER A 207 3.12 8.82 3.67
CA SER A 207 3.24 7.35 3.81
C SER A 207 4.39 6.76 2.99
N THR A 208 4.81 7.45 1.94
CA THR A 208 5.79 6.97 0.96
C THR A 208 7.18 7.58 1.14
N ALA A 209 7.28 8.70 1.88
CA ALA A 209 8.54 9.35 2.23
C ALA A 209 9.19 8.82 3.52
N ALA A 210 8.53 7.92 4.26
CA ALA A 210 9.13 7.23 5.39
C ALA A 210 10.12 6.17 4.89
N ARG A 211 11.37 6.59 4.63
CA ARG A 211 12.63 5.84 4.87
C ARG A 211 13.80 6.48 4.12
N THR A 212 14.54 7.32 4.84
CA THR A 212 16.01 7.38 4.77
C THR A 212 16.46 7.95 6.12
N PRO A 213 17.19 7.20 6.97
CA PRO A 213 17.71 7.75 8.20
C PRO A 213 18.83 8.71 7.82
N ARG A 214 18.59 10.02 7.95
CA ARG A 214 19.68 11.00 8.07
C ARG A 214 19.68 11.48 9.52
N ALA A 215 20.60 10.89 10.28
CA ALA A 215 21.22 11.31 11.53
C ALA A 215 20.46 12.34 12.38
N CYS A 216 19.81 11.88 13.45
CA CYS A 216 19.74 12.67 14.68
C CYS A 216 21.04 12.42 15.43
N ALA A 217 21.93 13.43 15.50
CA ALA A 217 23.08 13.40 16.38
C ALA A 217 22.62 13.69 17.83
N PRO A 218 23.12 12.97 18.85
CA PRO A 218 22.79 13.23 20.24
C PRO A 218 23.73 14.30 20.80
N THR A 219 23.21 15.48 21.14
CA THR A 219 23.86 16.37 22.12
C THR A 219 23.25 16.08 23.49
N GLY A 220 24.11 15.86 24.48
CA GLY A 220 23.80 15.12 25.70
C GLY A 220 22.81 15.77 26.67
N ARG A 221 21.98 14.93 27.30
CA ARG A 221 21.86 14.66 28.74
C ARG A 221 20.65 13.72 28.97
N PRO A 222 20.71 12.76 29.92
CA PRO A 222 19.62 11.81 30.13
C PRO A 222 18.67 12.32 31.23
N SER A 223 17.48 12.79 30.86
CA SER A 223 16.32 12.73 31.76
C SER A 223 14.97 12.85 31.01
N ALA A 224 14.07 11.91 31.34
CA ALA A 224 12.63 11.82 31.06
C ALA A 224 12.15 11.15 29.74
N PRO A 225 11.22 10.17 29.82
CA PRO A 225 10.59 9.52 28.69
C PRO A 225 9.41 10.37 28.19
N ARG A 226 9.70 11.37 27.38
CA ARG A 226 8.69 11.97 26.49
C ARG A 226 9.27 11.99 25.10
N ALA A 227 8.74 11.14 24.23
CA ALA A 227 9.06 11.12 22.81
C ALA A 227 8.64 12.47 22.18
N LYS A 228 9.54 13.46 22.26
CA LYS A 228 9.45 14.71 21.50
C LYS A 228 9.86 14.40 20.07
N TRP A 229 8.87 14.07 19.25
CA TRP A 229 9.06 13.95 17.81
C TRP A 229 9.15 15.34 17.19
N CYS A 230 10.36 15.76 16.82
CA CYS A 230 10.55 16.88 15.90
C CYS A 230 10.02 16.48 14.52
N ALA A 231 8.84 16.96 14.15
CA ALA A 231 8.27 16.77 12.82
C ALA A 231 7.78 18.10 12.25
N THR A 232 8.69 18.88 11.67
CA THR A 232 8.31 19.93 10.72
C THR A 232 7.88 19.22 9.42
N ALA A 233 6.62 18.84 9.33
CA ALA A 233 6.05 18.13 8.17
C ALA A 233 5.29 19.12 7.28
N SER A 234 5.89 19.49 6.15
CA SER A 234 5.19 20.25 5.10
C SER A 234 4.31 19.31 4.27
N MET A 235 2.99 19.41 4.42
CA MET A 235 2.00 18.71 3.59
C MET A 235 1.79 19.46 2.28
N SER A 236 1.46 18.75 1.19
CA SER A 236 1.55 19.29 -0.18
C SER A 236 0.24 19.15 -0.95
N ARG A 237 -0.22 20.24 -1.57
CA ARG A 237 -1.36 20.24 -2.49
C ARG A 237 -0.93 19.85 -3.93
N PRO A 238 -1.61 18.91 -4.63
CA PRO A 238 -1.41 18.69 -6.06
C PRO A 238 -1.94 19.88 -6.88
N ARG A 239 -1.28 20.25 -7.98
CA ARG A 239 -1.60 21.49 -8.74
C ARG A 239 -2.91 21.48 -9.53
N THR A 240 -3.61 20.36 -9.65
CA THR A 240 -4.87 20.28 -10.41
C THR A 240 -5.87 19.36 -9.71
N PHE A 241 -6.81 19.95 -8.97
CA PHE A 241 -8.10 19.34 -8.68
C PHE A 241 -9.15 20.23 -9.35
N SER A 242 -9.51 19.88 -10.59
CA SER A 242 -10.65 20.52 -11.26
C SER A 242 -11.92 19.89 -10.69
N ARG A 243 -12.87 20.70 -10.22
CA ARG A 243 -14.19 20.26 -9.74
C ARG A 243 -14.83 19.32 -10.79
N PRO A 244 -15.28 18.11 -10.43
CA PRO A 244 -16.15 17.35 -11.31
C PRO A 244 -17.49 18.10 -11.47
N PRO A 245 -18.14 18.01 -12.65
CA PRO A 245 -19.44 18.65 -12.88
C PRO A 245 -20.47 18.14 -11.87
N ALA A 246 -21.29 19.05 -11.36
CA ALA A 246 -22.26 18.77 -10.31
C ALA A 246 -23.24 17.68 -10.74
N VAL A 247 -23.27 16.57 -9.99
CA VAL A 247 -24.34 15.57 -10.10
C VAL A 247 -25.61 16.22 -9.54
N ARG A 248 -26.58 16.46 -10.42
CA ARG A 248 -27.93 16.96 -10.08
C ARG A 248 -28.54 15.99 -9.06
N ARG A 249 -28.66 16.40 -7.79
CA ARG A 249 -29.41 15.67 -6.78
C ARG A 249 -30.88 15.65 -7.21
N ARG A 250 -31.41 14.48 -7.54
CA ARG A 250 -32.86 14.26 -7.67
C ARG A 250 -33.41 14.28 -6.25
N ALA A 251 -34.18 15.33 -5.92
CA ALA A 251 -34.89 15.40 -4.65
C ALA A 251 -35.92 14.27 -4.60
N SER A 252 -35.75 13.35 -3.65
CA SER A 252 -36.75 12.37 -3.25
C SER A 252 -37.77 13.08 -2.36
N SER A 253 -38.95 13.38 -2.90
CA SER A 253 -40.11 13.86 -2.14
C SER A 253 -40.75 12.69 -1.41
N SER A 254 -40.48 12.55 -0.12
CA SER A 254 -41.27 11.74 0.80
C SER A 254 -42.32 12.65 1.45
N ALA A 255 -43.58 12.53 1.03
CA ALA A 255 -44.72 13.09 1.76
C ALA A 255 -45.67 11.94 2.09
N SER A 256 -45.86 11.70 3.39
CA SER A 256 -46.87 10.78 3.95
C SER A 256 -48.27 11.43 3.97
N PRO A 257 -49.36 10.66 4.17
CA PRO A 257 -50.67 10.93 3.55
C PRO A 257 -51.78 11.51 4.47
N ALA A 258 -52.88 11.86 3.79
CA ALA A 258 -54.31 11.98 4.21
C ALA A 258 -54.86 13.40 4.56
N PRO A 259 -56.20 13.66 4.49
CA PRO A 259 -57.32 12.79 4.10
C PRO A 259 -58.30 13.37 3.03
N ARG A 260 -59.26 12.51 2.66
CA ARG A 260 -60.38 12.65 1.70
C ARG A 260 -61.21 13.94 1.82
N ARG A 261 -61.73 14.40 0.68
CA ARG A 261 -63.10 14.94 0.47
C ARG A 261 -63.43 14.96 -1.03
N SER A 262 -64.42 14.17 -1.44
CA SER A 262 -65.29 14.44 -2.61
C SER A 262 -66.39 15.43 -2.18
N PRO A 263 -67.35 15.89 -3.02
CA PRO A 263 -67.54 15.72 -4.47
C PRO A 263 -67.82 17.05 -5.23
N ILE A 264 -67.78 17.02 -6.57
CA ILE A 264 -68.85 17.31 -7.56
C ILE A 264 -68.32 16.85 -8.91
#